data_AF-A0A162ZCG0-F1
#
_entry.id   AF-A0A162ZCG0-F1
#
_cell.length_a   1.000
_cell.length_b   1.000
_cell.length_c   1.000
_cell.angle_alpha   90.00
_cell.angle_beta   90.00
_cell.angle_gamma   90.00
#
_symmetry.space_group_name_H-M   'P 1'
#
loop_
_entity.id
_entity.type
_entity.pdbx_description
1 polymer ?
#
loop_
_entity_poly.entity_id
_entity_poly.type
_entity_poly.pdbx_seq_one_letter_code
_entity_poly.pdbx_strand_id
1 'polypeptide(L)' 'DPNTSVAIVTEIRNNISLKKEDVIQLIAPMLPPQLKIDLKNPTLVVFVTVFKSVCGMSVLENYYQKKKFNLVTL' A
#
# COMPACT_ATOMS: atom_id res chain seq x y z
N ASP A 1 -12.13 13.30 3.70
CA ASP A 1 -11.92 14.22 4.84
C ASP A 1 -10.74 15.12 4.47
N PRO A 2 -10.78 16.45 4.68
CA PRO A 2 -9.68 17.37 4.32
C PRO A 2 -8.31 17.00 4.91
N ASN A 3 -8.25 16.15 5.95
CA ASN A 3 -7.00 15.66 6.53
C ASN A 3 -6.60 14.24 6.08
N THR A 4 -7.28 13.66 5.09
CA THR A 4 -6.94 12.31 4.60
C THR A 4 -5.59 12.33 3.87
N SER A 5 -4.63 11.61 4.42
CA SER A 5 -3.34 11.31 3.80
C SER A 5 -3.24 9.86 3.35
N VAL A 6 -2.52 9.61 2.26
CA VAL A 6 -2.40 8.29 1.63
C VAL A 6 -0.96 7.90 1.35
N ALA A 7 -0.67 6.60 1.45
CA ALA A 7 0.54 5.99 0.91
C ALA A 7 0.22 4.72 0.13
N ILE A 8 1.09 4.37 -0.81
CA ILE A 8 1.07 3.09 -1.50
C ILE A 8 2.14 2.20 -0.86
N VAL A 9 1.74 1.03 -0.38
CA VAL A 9 2.64 0.03 0.18
C VAL A 9 2.54 -1.24 -0.65
N THR A 10 3.68 -1.76 -1.08
CA THR A 10 3.74 -2.92 -1.96
C THR A 10 4.58 -4.02 -1.33
N GLU A 11 4.08 -5.24 -1.33
CA GLU A 11 4.83 -6.45 -1.00
C GLU A 11 4.86 -7.40 -2.19
N ILE A 12 6.03 -7.59 -2.80
CA ILE A 12 6.20 -8.47 -3.96
C ILE A 12 7.05 -9.66 -3.51
N ARG A 13 6.53 -10.88 -3.72
CA ARG A 13 7.18 -12.14 -3.33
C ARG A 13 7.15 -13.11 -4.51
N ASN A 14 8.30 -13.68 -4.84
CA ASN A 14 8.46 -14.66 -5.92
C ASN A 14 7.94 -14.18 -7.29
N ASN A 15 8.06 -12.88 -7.56
CA ASN A 15 7.80 -12.27 -8.86
C ASN A 15 8.96 -11.29 -9.14
N ILE A 16 9.72 -11.53 -10.20
CA ILE A 16 10.89 -10.72 -10.58
C ILE A 16 10.60 -9.74 -11.72
N SER A 17 9.48 -9.95 -12.43
CA SER A 17 9.06 -9.12 -13.55
C SER A 17 8.45 -7.81 -13.11
N LEU A 18 7.70 -7.82 -11.99
CA LEU A 18 7.01 -6.66 -11.47
C LEU A 18 7.87 -5.98 -10.39
N LYS A 19 8.11 -4.69 -10.55
CA LYS A 19 8.81 -3.87 -9.57
C LYS A 19 7.82 -3.02 -8.79
N LYS A 20 8.26 -2.57 -7.62
CA LYS A 20 7.47 -1.65 -6.77
C LYS A 20 7.14 -0.36 -7.52
N GLU A 21 8.08 0.14 -8.30
CA GLU A 21 7.94 1.36 -9.09
C GLU A 21 6.81 1.23 -10.13
N ASP A 22 6.69 0.08 -10.79
CA ASP A 22 5.63 -0.18 -11.78
C ASP A 22 4.24 -0.06 -11.13
N VAL A 23 4.09 -0.62 -9.93
CA VAL A 23 2.85 -0.54 -9.14
C VAL A 23 2.54 0.90 -8.73
N ILE A 24 3.56 1.63 -8.23
CA ILE A 24 3.38 3.02 -7.80
C ILE A 24 3.00 3.92 -8.98
N GLN A 25 3.70 3.79 -10.11
CA GLN A 25 3.43 4.59 -11.31
C GLN A 25 2.05 4.30 -11.89
N LEU A 26 1.56 3.07 -11.75
CA LEU A 26 0.21 2.71 -12.19
C LEU A 26 -0.86 3.30 -11.26
N ILE A 27 -0.67 3.23 -9.94
CA ILE A 27 -1.72 3.58 -8.96
C ILE A 27 -1.73 5.07 -8.64
N ALA A 28 -0.58 5.73 -8.53
CA ALA A 28 -0.50 7.13 -8.10
C ALA A 28 -1.39 8.08 -8.93
N PRO A 29 -1.48 7.96 -10.27
CA PRO A 29 -2.37 8.81 -11.08
C PRO A 29 -3.87 8.55 -10.84
N MET A 30 -4.24 7.39 -10.29
CA MET A 30 -5.63 7.02 -10.00
C MET A 30 -6.11 7.57 -8.64
N LEU A 31 -5.19 8.08 -7.81
CA LEU A 31 -5.55 8.64 -6.52
C LEU A 31 -6.23 10.01 -6.69
N PRO A 32 -7.26 10.32 -5.89
CA PRO A 32 -7.85 11.65 -5.89
C PRO A 32 -6.81 12.72 -5.58
N PRO A 33 -6.73 13.81 -6.37
CA PRO A 33 -5.67 14.82 -6.23
C PRO A 33 -5.75 15.62 -4.93
N GLN A 34 -6.86 15.54 -4.21
CA GLN A 34 -7.04 16.22 -2.91
C GLN A 34 -6.36 15.47 -1.76
N LEU A 35 -5.96 14.21 -1.97
CA LEU A 35 -5.29 13.42 -0.94
C LEU A 35 -3.83 13.86 -0.79
N LYS A 36 -3.42 14.10 0.45
CA LYS A 36 -2.02 14.38 0.76
C LYS A 36 -1.20 13.09 0.74
N ILE A 37 -0.05 13.09 0.07
CA ILE A 37 0.88 11.96 0.14
C ILE A 37 1.66 12.04 1.46
N ASP A 38 1.60 10.97 2.26
CA ASP A 38 2.38 10.83 3.50
C ASP A 38 2.98 9.42 3.58
N LEU A 39 4.29 9.30 3.33
CA LEU A 39 4.99 8.01 3.32
C LEU A 39 5.39 7.51 4.72
N LYS A 40 5.16 8.31 5.78
CA LYS A 40 5.56 7.99 7.15
C LYS A 40 4.36 7.54 7.99
N ASN A 41 3.31 8.36 8.04
CA ASN A 41 2.13 8.12 8.88
C ASN A 41 0.83 8.46 8.14
N PRO A 42 0.52 7.74 7.04
CA PRO A 42 -0.70 7.97 6.29
C PRO A 42 -1.95 7.54 7.08
N THR A 43 -3.07 8.25 6.85
CA THR A 43 -4.39 7.82 7.34
C THR A 43 -4.89 6.58 6.59
N LEU A 44 -4.60 6.49 5.29
CA LEU A 44 -4.98 5.39 4.40
C LEU A 44 -3.75 4.78 3.73
N VAL A 45 -3.72 3.46 3.63
CA VAL A 45 -2.72 2.74 2.84
C VAL A 45 -3.41 1.97 1.74
N VAL A 46 -3.03 2.25 0.50
CA VAL A 46 -3.30 1.33 -0.61
C VAL A 46 -2.24 0.24 -0.55
N PHE A 47 -2.63 -0.91 -0.01
CA PHE A 47 -1.76 -2.06 0.15
C PHE A 47 -1.93 -3.01 -1.03
N VAL A 48 -0.82 -3.27 -1.72
CA VAL A 48 -0.75 -4.16 -2.88
C VAL A 48 0.18 -5.31 -2.57
N THR A 49 -0.30 -6.53 -2.73
CA THR A 49 0.50 -7.74 -2.56
C THR A 49 0.58 -8.48 -3.87
N VAL A 50 1.75 -8.98 -4.20
CA VAL A 50 1.98 -9.81 -5.38
C VAL A 50 2.69 -11.07 -4.95
N PHE A 51 2.08 -12.22 -5.20
CA PHE A 51 2.67 -13.53 -4.96
C PHE A 51 2.59 -14.37 -6.23
N LYS A 52 3.76 -14.66 -6.82
CA LYS A 52 3.86 -15.28 -8.16
C LYS A 52 3.04 -14.49 -9.18
N SER A 53 1.96 -15.06 -9.73
CA SER A 53 1.08 -14.43 -10.73
C SER A 53 -0.18 -13.80 -10.15
N VAL A 54 -0.36 -13.80 -8.82
CA VAL A 54 -1.57 -13.28 -8.17
C VAL A 54 -1.28 -11.93 -7.56
N CYS A 55 -2.17 -10.96 -7.82
CA CYS A 55 -2.16 -9.63 -7.22
C CYS A 55 -3.38 -9.47 -6.30
N GLY A 56 -3.14 -9.07 -5.05
CA GLY A 56 -4.15 -8.64 -4.10
C GLY A 56 -4.02 -7.16 -3.82
N MET A 57 -5.15 -6.46 -3.66
CA MET A 57 -5.18 -5.04 -3.33
C MET A 57 -6.23 -4.75 -2.28
N SER A 58 -5.90 -3.89 -1.32
CA SER A 58 -6.81 -3.45 -0.27
C SER A 58 -6.52 -2.01 0.13
N VAL A 59 -7.54 -1.27 0.56
CA VAL A 59 -7.39 0.05 1.19
C VAL A 59 -7.55 -0.12 2.69
N LEU A 60 -6.52 0.26 3.45
CA LEU A 60 -6.42 -0.01 4.88
C LEU A 60 -6.31 1.29 5.67
N GLU A 61 -7.15 1.44 6.67
CA GLU A 61 -7.01 2.46 7.71
C GLU A 61 -6.08 1.99 8.83
N ASN A 62 -5.34 2.93 9.44
CA ASN A 62 -4.49 2.69 10.59
C ASN A 62 -3.46 1.55 10.37
N TYR A 63 -3.01 1.38 9.12
CA TYR A 63 -2.13 0.27 8.71
C TYR A 63 -0.93 0.08 9.63
N TYR A 64 -0.16 1.14 9.91
CA TYR A 64 1.04 1.03 10.75
C TYR A 64 0.76 0.77 12.22
N GLN A 65 -0.41 1.18 12.72
CA GLN A 65 -0.84 0.88 14.08
C GLN A 65 -1.25 -0.59 14.19
N LYS A 66 -1.98 -1.11 13.19
CA LYS A 66 -2.49 -2.48 13.17
C LYS A 66 -1.46 -3.52 12.71
N LYS A 67 -0.47 -3.14 11.89
CA LYS A 67 0.59 -4.04 11.37
C LYS A 67 1.40 -4.71 12.47
N LYS A 68 1.65 -4.01 13.59
CA LYS A 68 2.38 -4.56 14.75
C LYS A 68 1.61 -5.65 15.52
N PHE A 69 0.29 -5.78 15.30
CA PHE A 69 -0.51 -6.83 15.93
C PHE A 69 -0.52 -8.14 15.13
N ASN A 70 0.03 -8.16 13.90
CA ASN A 70 0.39 -9.40 13.22
C ASN A 70 1.70 -9.95 13.82
N LEU A 71 1.69 -10.23 15.13
CA LEU A 71 2.65 -11.14 15.72
C LEU A 71 2.51 -12.45 14.95
N VAL A 72 3.46 -12.73 14.07
CA VAL A 72 3.66 -14.09 13.58
C VAL A 72 3.94 -14.92 14.82
N THR A 73 2.92 -15.56 15.35
CA THR A 73 3.09 -16.65 16.29
C THR A 73 3.59 -17.82 15.46
N LEU A 74 4.92 -18.02 15.55
CA LEU A 74 5.73 -19.21 15.24
C LEU A 74 5.38 -20.00 13.97
#